data_AF-A0A4C1ZHZ1-F1
#
_entry.id   AF-A0A4C1ZHZ1-F1
#
_cell.length_a   1.000
_cell.length_b   1.000
_cell.length_c   1.000
_cell.angle_alpha   90.00
_cell.angle_beta   90.00
_cell.angle_gamma   90.00
#
_symmetry.space_group_name_H-M   'P 1'
#
loop_
_entity.id
_entity.type
_entity.pdbx_description
1 polymer ?
#
loop_
_entity_poly.entity_id
_entity_poly.type
_entity_poly.pdbx_seq_one_letter_code
_entity_poly.pdbx_strand_id
1 'polypeptide(L)'
;MLTPFDKQRRLQTIFWDSEGVLLINYLPKGPTMNGQYYANLLAQAREAVVQKRRGKLSRGVLSSQDNASVHMAWVSKQALKDTGFSEIDHPPYSPDLAPMTIFPI
;
A
#
# COMPACT_ATOMS: atom_id res chain seq x y z
N MET A 1 -7.73 39.21 10.25
CA MET A 1 -6.67 38.19 10.25
C MET A 1 -7.33 36.84 10.51
N LEU A 2 -7.43 35.99 9.49
CA LEU A 2 -7.80 34.59 9.68
C LEU A 2 -6.51 33.83 10.05
N THR A 3 -6.54 33.07 11.14
CA THR A 3 -5.44 32.14 11.46
C THR A 3 -5.28 31.17 10.29
N PRO A 4 -4.08 30.97 9.73
CA PRO A 4 -3.90 29.88 8.80
C PRO A 4 -4.17 28.61 9.59
N PHE A 5 -5.25 27.88 9.26
CA PHE A 5 -5.19 26.45 9.43
C PHE A 5 -4.01 26.02 8.56
N ASP A 6 -2.84 25.83 9.15
CA ASP A 6 -1.75 25.09 8.54
C ASP A 6 -2.33 23.72 8.22
N LYS A 7 -2.81 23.57 6.98
CA LYS A 7 -3.42 22.35 6.47
C LYS A 7 -2.31 21.33 6.33
N GLN A 8 -1.95 20.73 7.45
CA GLN A 8 -0.82 19.83 7.58
C GLN A 8 -1.11 18.60 6.74
N ARG A 9 -0.47 18.51 5.56
CA ARG A 9 -0.54 17.34 4.67
C ARG A 9 0.09 16.14 5.39
N ARG A 10 -0.75 15.26 5.94
CA ARG A 10 -0.34 13.94 6.43
C ARG A 10 -0.51 12.94 5.30
N LEU A 11 0.53 12.19 4.99
CA LEU A 11 0.42 11.06 4.08
C LEU A 11 -0.24 9.90 4.82
N GLN A 12 -1.30 9.37 4.21
CA GLN A 12 -2.02 8.20 4.71
C GLN A 12 -1.89 7.08 3.68
N THR A 13 -1.57 5.88 4.15
CA THR A 13 -1.55 4.67 3.34
C THR A 13 -2.67 3.77 3.82
N ILE A 14 -3.50 3.30 2.89
CA ILE A 14 -4.63 2.40 3.18
C ILE A 14 -4.50 1.18 2.29
N PHE A 15 -4.54 0.01 2.92
CA PHE A 15 -4.67 -1.28 2.26
C PHE A 15 -6.10 -1.78 2.49
N TRP A 16 -6.78 -2.18 1.42
CA TRP A 16 -8.16 -2.63 1.47
C TRP A 16 -8.45 -3.62 0.34
N ASP A 17 -9.48 -4.44 0.52
CA ASP A 17 -10.05 -5.33 -0.49
C ASP A 17 -11.58 -5.18 -0.54
N SER A 18 -12.27 -6.01 -1.34
CA SER A 18 -13.73 -6.00 -1.43
C SER A 18 -14.47 -6.28 -0.12
N GLU A 19 -13.78 -6.82 0.89
CA GLU A 19 -14.31 -7.06 2.24
C GLU A 19 -13.95 -5.93 3.22
N GLY A 20 -13.34 -4.85 2.73
CA GLY A 20 -13.02 -3.64 3.50
C GLY A 20 -11.55 -3.49 3.85
N VAL A 21 -11.29 -2.71 4.90
CA VAL A 21 -9.95 -2.21 5.21
C VAL A 21 -9.08 -3.23 5.95
N LEU A 22 -7.88 -3.46 5.42
CA LEU A 22 -6.87 -4.36 5.97
C LEU A 22 -5.92 -3.63 6.91
N LEU A 23 -5.36 -2.50 6.47
CA LEU A 23 -4.38 -1.72 7.22
C LEU A 23 -4.57 -0.23 6.90
N ILE A 24 -4.54 0.61 7.94
CA ILE A 24 -4.43 2.06 7.80
C ILE A 24 -3.16 2.47 8.51
N ASN A 25 -2.30 3.19 7.81
CA ASN A 25 -1.09 3.76 8.39
C ASN A 25 -1.05 5.27 8.14
N TYR A 26 -0.68 6.01 9.18
CA TYR A 26 -0.43 7.43 9.11
C TYR A 26 1.06 7.67 9.23
N LEU A 27 1.66 8.26 8.19
CA LEU A 27 3.08 8.59 8.24
C LEU A 27 3.30 9.62 9.36
N PRO A 28 4.22 9.37 10.31
CA PRO A 28 4.55 10.35 11.35
C PRO A 28 5.06 11.64 10.72
N LYS A 29 4.87 12.76 11.43
CA LYS A 29 5.26 14.09 10.97
C LYS A 29 6.79 14.18 10.86
N GLY A 30 7.31 14.52 9.67
CA GLY A 30 8.74 14.73 9.45
C GLY A 30 9.32 13.87 8.31
N PRO A 31 9.36 12.54 8.43
CA PRO A 31 9.95 11.69 7.41
C PRO A 31 9.11 11.66 6.12
N THR A 32 9.78 11.63 4.98
CA THR A 32 9.20 11.27 3.68
C THR A 32 9.05 9.76 3.60
N MET A 33 7.96 9.26 3.01
CA MET A 33 7.81 7.83 2.76
C MET A 33 8.97 7.35 1.89
N ASN A 34 9.70 6.34 2.35
CA ASN A 34 10.82 5.75 1.64
C ASN A 34 10.54 4.26 1.38
N GLY A 35 11.36 3.63 0.53
CA GLY A 35 11.16 2.23 0.15
C GLY A 35 11.18 1.28 1.35
N GLN A 36 12.06 1.50 2.33
CA GLN A 36 12.15 0.64 3.52
C GLN A 36 10.89 0.72 4.39
N TYR A 37 10.38 1.93 4.58
CA TYR A 37 9.14 2.15 5.30
C TYR A 37 7.97 1.45 4.60
N TYR A 38 7.92 1.56 3.27
CA TYR A 38 6.89 0.89 2.48
C TYR A 38 7.02 -0.64 2.51
N ALA A 39 8.23 -1.20 2.45
CA ALA A 39 8.47 -2.62 2.61
C ALA A 39 7.94 -3.15 3.97
N ASN A 40 8.14 -2.39 5.04
CA ASN A 40 7.58 -2.74 6.36
C ASN A 40 6.05 -2.70 6.39
N LEU A 41 5.42 -1.79 5.62
CA LEU A 41 3.96 -1.76 5.48
C LEU A 41 3.45 -2.97 4.69
N LEU A 42 4.15 -3.41 3.65
CA LEU A 42 3.80 -4.63 2.89
C LEU A 42 3.81 -5.87 3.79
N ALA A 43 4.81 -6.00 4.66
CA ALA A 43 4.86 -7.09 5.64
C ALA A 43 3.64 -7.07 6.58
N GLN A 44 3.28 -5.91 7.11
CA GLN A 44 2.09 -5.74 7.97
C GLN A 44 0.78 -6.02 7.19
N ALA A 45 0.70 -5.59 5.93
CA ALA A 45 -0.46 -5.85 5.08
C ALA A 45 -0.65 -7.36 4.86
N ARG A 46 0.45 -8.09 4.64
CA ARG A 46 0.43 -9.56 4.54
C ARG A 46 -0.11 -10.21 5.82
N GLU A 47 0.37 -9.79 6.99
CA GLU A 47 -0.13 -10.27 8.27
C GLU A 47 -1.63 -9.97 8.44
N ALA A 48 -2.07 -8.76 8.06
CA ALA A 48 -3.47 -8.39 8.09
C ALA A 48 -4.32 -9.27 7.17
N VAL A 49 -3.83 -9.64 5.98
CA VAL A 49 -4.52 -10.60 5.09
C VAL A 49 -4.58 -11.98 5.74
N VAL A 50 -3.49 -12.50 6.30
CA VAL A 50 -3.48 -13.80 6.99
C VAL A 50 -4.50 -13.83 8.14
N GLN A 51 -4.60 -12.76 8.90
CA GLN A 51 -5.49 -12.66 10.06
C GLN A 51 -6.96 -12.43 9.66
N LYS A 52 -7.22 -11.45 8.80
CA LYS A 52 -8.58 -10.96 8.48
C LYS A 52 -9.23 -11.67 7.30
N ARG A 53 -8.44 -12.38 6.48
CA ARG A 53 -8.83 -12.97 5.20
C ARG A 53 -8.33 -14.42 5.08
N ARG A 54 -8.58 -15.22 6.11
CA ARG A 54 -8.13 -16.63 6.18
C ARG A 54 -8.49 -17.39 4.89
N GLY A 55 -7.50 -18.07 4.30
CA GLY A 55 -7.67 -18.86 3.08
C GLY A 55 -7.55 -18.10 1.75
N LYS A 56 -7.47 -16.77 1.75
CA LYS A 56 -7.23 -15.98 0.52
C LYS A 56 -5.77 -15.96 0.09
N LEU A 57 -4.84 -15.94 1.04
CA LEU A 57 -3.40 -15.88 0.72
C LEU A 57 -2.93 -17.09 -0.13
N SER A 58 -3.52 -18.27 0.10
CA SER A 58 -3.23 -19.49 -0.66
C SER A 58 -3.84 -19.51 -2.06
N ARG A 59 -4.82 -18.65 -2.35
CA ARG A 59 -5.42 -18.52 -3.69
C ARG A 59 -4.64 -17.55 -4.57
N GLY A 60 -3.72 -16.79 -3.97
CA GLY A 60 -3.04 -15.69 -4.60
C GLY A 60 -3.77 -14.38 -4.34
N VAL A 61 -2.98 -13.32 -4.21
CA VAL A 61 -3.46 -11.98 -3.88
C VAL A 61 -2.85 -11.02 -4.88
N LEU A 62 -3.69 -10.30 -5.60
CA LEU A 62 -3.25 -9.28 -6.55
C LEU A 62 -3.14 -7.93 -5.85
N SER A 63 -2.08 -7.20 -6.17
CA SER A 63 -1.81 -5.86 -5.69
C SER A 63 -1.83 -4.88 -6.86
N SER A 64 -2.70 -3.88 -6.78
CA SER A 64 -2.68 -2.71 -7.67
C SER A 64 -2.12 -1.51 -6.91
N GLN A 65 -1.06 -0.92 -7.45
CA GLN A 65 -0.40 0.28 -6.93
C GLN A 65 0.09 1.14 -8.10
N ASP A 66 0.25 2.44 -7.87
CA ASP A 66 0.83 3.33 -8.88
C ASP A 66 2.35 3.14 -9.00
N ASN A 67 2.93 3.68 -10.07
CA ASN A 67 4.38 3.59 -10.35
C ASN A 67 5.19 4.63 -9.55
N ALA A 68 4.75 5.01 -8.34
CA ALA A 68 5.48 5.95 -7.50
C ALA A 68 6.91 5.43 -7.20
N SER A 69 7.87 6.35 -7.07
CA SER A 69 9.28 5.98 -6.85
C SER A 69 9.49 5.08 -5.64
N VAL A 70 8.68 5.25 -4.59
CA VAL A 70 8.70 4.42 -3.39
C VAL A 70 8.21 2.99 -3.64
N HIS A 71 7.26 2.79 -4.54
CA HIS A 71 6.74 1.47 -4.93
C HIS A 71 7.69 0.76 -5.91
N MET A 72 8.37 1.54 -6.75
CA MET A 72 9.34 1.06 -7.73
C MET A 72 10.74 0.83 -7.14
N ALA A 73 11.01 1.26 -5.90
CA ALA A 73 12.27 1.00 -5.22
C ALA A 73 12.55 -0.50 -5.12
N TRP A 74 13.81 -0.90 -5.30
CA TRP A 74 14.22 -2.31 -5.27
C TRP A 74 13.76 -3.03 -4.00
N VAL A 75 13.95 -2.37 -2.85
CA VAL A 75 13.57 -2.91 -1.52
C VAL A 75 12.05 -3.16 -1.43
N SER A 76 11.25 -2.29 -2.05
CA SER A 76 9.79 -2.40 -2.09
C SER A 76 9.33 -3.52 -3.00
N LYS A 77 9.91 -3.62 -4.21
CA LYS A 77 9.61 -4.72 -5.14
C LYS A 77 10.01 -6.07 -4.57
N GLN A 78 11.14 -6.13 -3.86
CA GLN A 78 11.57 -7.35 -3.18
C GLN A 78 10.59 -7.73 -2.06
N ALA A 79 10.25 -6.77 -1.18
CA ALA A 79 9.29 -7.01 -0.11
C ALA A 79 7.91 -7.45 -0.64
N LEU A 80 7.45 -6.88 -1.77
CA LEU A 80 6.21 -7.28 -2.42
C LEU A 80 6.26 -8.75 -2.85
N LYS A 81 7.35 -9.20 -3.47
CA LYS A 81 7.54 -10.61 -3.83
C LYS A 81 7.53 -11.51 -2.60
N ASP A 82 8.20 -11.10 -1.52
CA ASP A 82 8.28 -11.86 -0.28
C ASP A 82 6.92 -12.01 0.43
N THR A 83 5.96 -11.10 0.16
CA THR A 83 4.59 -11.26 0.67
C THR A 83 3.80 -12.39 0.00
N GLY A 84 4.18 -12.78 -1.23
CA GLY A 84 3.41 -13.67 -2.10
C GLY A 84 2.32 -12.96 -2.90
N PHE A 85 2.33 -11.63 -2.94
CA PHE A 85 1.40 -10.85 -3.75
C PHE A 85 1.88 -10.74 -5.19
N SER A 86 0.97 -10.88 -6.14
CA SER A 86 1.20 -10.65 -7.56
C SER A 86 0.86 -9.21 -7.90
N GLU A 87 1.74 -8.52 -8.60
CA GLU A 87 1.50 -7.15 -9.02
C GLU A 87 0.68 -7.12 -10.33
N ILE A 88 -0.34 -6.28 -10.38
CA ILE A 88 -1.06 -5.99 -11.62
C ILE A 88 -0.29 -4.89 -12.37
N ASP A 89 -0.06 -5.10 -13.67
CA ASP A 89 0.58 -4.08 -14.52
C ASP A 89 -0.22 -2.78 -14.50
N HIS A 90 0.44 -1.69 -14.07
CA HIS A 90 -0.15 -0.36 -14.05
C HIS A 90 0.43 0.51 -15.17
N PRO A 91 -0.41 1.01 -16.11
CA PRO A 91 0.07 1.89 -17.15
C PRO A 91 0.66 3.19 -16.55
N PRO A 92 1.76 3.73 -17.10
CA PRO A 92 2.32 5.00 -16.67
C PRO A 92 1.27 6.12 -16.72
N TYR A 93 1.28 7.01 -15.72
CA TYR A 93 0.44 8.22 -15.67
C TYR A 93 -1.07 7.96 -15.76
N SER A 94 -1.56 6.89 -15.14
CA SER A 94 -2.99 6.58 -15.01
C SER A 94 -3.48 6.79 -13.56
N PRO A 95 -3.65 8.04 -13.11
CA PRO A 95 -4.09 8.35 -11.75
C PRO A 95 -5.54 7.90 -11.49
N ASP A 96 -6.36 7.80 -12.54
CA ASP A 96 -7.76 7.37 -12.49
C ASP A 96 -7.93 5.92 -12.00
N LEU A 97 -6.84 5.15 -12.04
CA LEU A 97 -6.76 3.75 -11.66
C LEU A 97 -6.06 3.53 -10.29
N ALA A 98 -5.70 4.60 -9.56
CA ALA A 98 -4.84 4.51 -8.38
C ALA A 98 -5.50 5.01 -7.09
N PRO A 99 -6.24 4.14 -6.40
CA PRO A 99 -5.96 3.88 -4.99
C PRO A 99 -5.35 2.49 -4.82
N MET A 100 -4.40 2.34 -3.89
CA MET A 100 -3.79 1.04 -3.59
C MET A 100 -4.88 0.04 -3.19
N THR A 101 -5.04 -1.02 -4.00
CA THR A 101 -6.15 -1.97 -3.85
C THR A 101 -5.62 -3.39 -3.92
N ILE A 102 -6.02 -4.21 -2.93
CA ILE A 102 -5.72 -5.63 -2.86
C ILE A 102 -6.93 -6.42 -3.37
N PHE A 103 -6.72 -7.32 -4.34
CA PHE A 103 -7.76 -8.20 -4.85
C PHE A 103 -7.47 -9.67 -4.49
N PRO A 104 -8.46 -10.45 -4.02
CA PRO A 104 -8.35 -11.90 -4.02
C PRO A 104 -8.33 -12.44 -5.45
N ILE A 105 -7.55 -13.50 -5.69
CA ILE A 105 -7.69 -14.38 -6.86
C ILE A 105 -8.68 -15.50 -6.52
#